data_AF-A0A925M6E6-F1
#
_entry.id   AF-A0A925M6E6-F1
#
_cell.length_a   1.000
_cell.length_b   1.000
_cell.length_c   1.000
_cell.angle_alpha   90.00
_cell.angle_beta   90.00
_cell.angle_gamma   90.00
#
_symmetry.space_group_name_H-M   'P 1'
#
loop_
_entity.id
_entity.type
_entity.pdbx_description
1 polymer ?
#
loop_
_entity_poly.entity_id
_entity_poly.type
_entity_poly.pdbx_seq_one_letter_code
_entity_poly.pdbx_strand_id
1 'polypeptide(L)'
;PTMSLITIHCRLIASEPVRRHLWHLMTKSNTPLVNDLLKQASRHPDFETWQRKGNIPDSVVRGLCESLKEVYPDQPGRFYASAILMVTYIYESWLSLQQTCRRRLDGKQRWLNVVKSDAELLELSGSTLDALQHRAQDILSQRNTERETQAAPNRKSAQQQANSSNHASLIAHLFATYDITDDILSRCAIAYLLKNGCKIPETEEDPEKFAHRVHRKQKEIEQLEEKISARLPKGRDLTGEEFLETLDLATQQLSETVAQAREWQTKLLTRPASLPYPILYGSSTDIRWGKTAKGKIAVSFNNSPDNFLNGFTRLSGLTVPGSSYFFKVSSTPDFDNKILFTAESGFEAQNLLKFCPEYCSNNVVD
;
A
#
# COMPACT_ATOMS: atom_id res chain seq x y z
N PRO A 1 -39.02 -9.51 -10.46
CA PRO A 1 -38.08 -10.65 -10.54
C PRO A 1 -37.07 -10.62 -9.40
N THR A 2 -37.25 -11.49 -8.41
CA THR A 2 -36.33 -11.70 -7.29
C THR A 2 -35.06 -12.38 -7.81
N MET A 3 -33.92 -11.71 -7.74
CA MET A 3 -32.62 -12.32 -8.08
C MET A 3 -32.30 -13.44 -7.09
N SER A 4 -32.16 -14.67 -7.59
CA SER A 4 -31.70 -15.79 -6.78
C SER A 4 -30.18 -15.76 -6.65
N LEU A 5 -29.68 -15.69 -5.41
CA LEU A 5 -28.27 -15.86 -5.10
C LEU A 5 -27.90 -17.35 -5.24
N ILE A 6 -27.08 -17.68 -6.22
CA ILE A 6 -26.55 -19.03 -6.43
C ILE A 6 -25.17 -19.10 -5.79
N THR A 7 -25.00 -20.00 -4.82
CA THR A 7 -23.70 -20.27 -4.17
C THR A 7 -23.03 -21.45 -4.85
N ILE A 8 -21.83 -21.25 -5.38
CA ILE A 8 -21.04 -22.30 -6.04
C ILE A 8 -19.92 -22.75 -5.09
N HIS A 9 -19.99 -24.00 -4.65
CA HIS A 9 -18.89 -24.66 -3.95
C HIS A 9 -17.98 -25.34 -4.97
N CYS A 10 -16.75 -24.83 -5.07
CA CYS A 10 -15.70 -25.39 -5.91
C CYS A 10 -14.82 -26.29 -5.06
N ARG A 11 -14.72 -27.57 -5.40
CA ARG A 11 -13.74 -28.47 -4.78
C ARG A 11 -12.57 -28.65 -5.74
N LEU A 12 -11.39 -28.19 -5.33
CA LEU A 12 -10.15 -28.49 -6.05
C LEU A 12 -9.76 -29.94 -5.71
N ILE A 13 -9.96 -30.85 -6.66
CA ILE A 13 -9.61 -32.27 -6.48
C ILE A 13 -8.37 -32.55 -7.31
N ALA A 14 -7.22 -32.61 -6.65
CA ALA A 14 -5.98 -33.12 -7.20
C ALA A 14 -5.60 -34.42 -6.49
N SER A 15 -5.06 -35.38 -7.23
CA SER A 15 -4.53 -36.62 -6.63
C SER A 15 -3.39 -36.29 -5.66
N GLU A 16 -3.14 -37.14 -4.69
CA GLU A 16 -2.05 -36.92 -3.74
C GLU A 16 -0.67 -36.74 -4.42
N PRO A 17 -0.27 -37.53 -5.43
CA PRO A 17 0.98 -37.30 -6.15
C PRO A 17 1.06 -35.89 -6.78
N VAL A 18 -0.04 -35.41 -7.36
CA VAL A 18 -0.10 -34.05 -7.95
C VAL A 18 0.04 -32.99 -6.88
N ARG A 19 -0.63 -33.13 -5.73
CA ARG A 19 -0.50 -32.17 -4.61
C ARG A 19 0.91 -32.13 -4.06
N ARG A 20 1.56 -33.29 -3.89
CA ARG A 20 2.97 -33.37 -3.46
C ARG A 20 3.90 -32.71 -4.46
N HIS A 21 3.69 -32.94 -5.76
CA HIS A 21 4.49 -32.31 -6.81
C HIS A 21 4.32 -30.78 -6.84
N LEU A 22 3.08 -30.28 -6.75
CA LEU A 22 2.81 -28.84 -6.67
C LEU A 22 3.45 -28.21 -5.42
N TRP A 23 3.32 -28.87 -4.26
CA TRP A 23 3.98 -28.42 -3.04
C TRP A 23 5.50 -28.36 -3.18
N HIS A 24 6.09 -29.37 -3.83
CA HIS A 24 7.51 -29.39 -4.12
C HIS A 24 7.93 -28.21 -4.99
N LEU A 25 7.24 -27.94 -6.10
CA LEU A 25 7.51 -26.77 -6.96
C LEU A 25 7.38 -25.45 -6.17
N MET A 26 6.33 -25.32 -5.36
CA MET A 26 6.09 -24.11 -4.57
C MET A 26 7.19 -23.84 -3.53
N THR A 27 7.67 -24.89 -2.87
CA THR A 27 8.64 -24.80 -1.77
C THR A 27 10.09 -24.81 -2.22
N LYS A 28 10.45 -25.62 -3.22
CA LYS A 28 11.84 -25.82 -3.66
C LYS A 28 12.25 -24.93 -4.82
N SER A 29 11.31 -24.38 -5.57
CA SER A 29 11.64 -23.58 -6.75
C SER A 29 11.01 -22.18 -6.69
N ASN A 30 9.69 -22.09 -6.54
CA ASN A 30 8.98 -20.80 -6.65
C ASN A 30 9.26 -19.85 -5.48
N THR A 31 9.22 -20.33 -4.25
CA THR A 31 9.48 -19.49 -3.08
C THR A 31 10.93 -18.98 -3.04
N PRO A 32 11.94 -19.83 -3.27
CA PRO A 32 13.32 -19.37 -3.48
C PRO A 32 13.46 -18.35 -4.61
N LEU A 33 12.83 -18.59 -5.77
CA LEU A 33 12.82 -17.64 -6.89
C LEU A 33 12.25 -16.28 -6.47
N VAL A 34 11.11 -16.24 -5.77
CA VAL A 34 10.54 -14.97 -5.25
C VAL A 34 11.51 -14.30 -4.29
N ASN A 35 12.13 -15.05 -3.37
CA ASN A 35 13.10 -14.50 -2.42
C ASN A 35 14.29 -13.86 -3.13
N ASP A 36 14.83 -14.50 -4.17
CA ASP A 36 15.96 -13.99 -4.92
C ASP A 36 15.58 -12.81 -5.81
N LEU A 37 14.39 -12.81 -6.41
CA LEU A 37 13.85 -11.64 -7.09
C LEU A 37 13.73 -10.43 -6.15
N LEU A 38 13.23 -10.64 -4.93
CA LEU A 38 13.16 -9.57 -3.92
C LEU A 38 14.55 -9.00 -3.63
N LYS A 39 15.55 -9.85 -3.45
CA LYS A 39 16.95 -9.44 -3.23
C LYS A 39 17.51 -8.69 -4.44
N GLN A 40 17.37 -9.22 -5.66
CA GLN A 40 17.91 -8.60 -6.87
C GLN A 40 17.27 -7.24 -7.15
N ALA A 41 15.96 -7.12 -7.00
CA ALA A 41 15.26 -5.85 -7.18
C ALA A 41 15.79 -4.76 -6.23
N SER A 42 16.09 -5.10 -4.97
CA SER A 42 16.66 -4.15 -4.01
C SER A 42 18.10 -3.73 -4.31
N ARG A 43 18.83 -4.51 -5.10
CA ARG A 43 20.23 -4.26 -5.50
C ARG A 43 20.35 -3.59 -6.86
N HIS A 44 19.22 -3.32 -7.52
CA HIS A 44 19.22 -2.74 -8.85
C HIS A 44 19.70 -1.27 -8.79
N PRO A 45 20.51 -0.80 -9.75
CA PRO A 45 21.00 0.60 -9.77
C PRO A 45 19.89 1.65 -9.69
N ASP A 46 18.76 1.40 -10.36
CA ASP A 46 17.61 2.32 -10.37
C ASP A 46 16.70 2.21 -9.13
N PHE A 47 17.04 1.40 -8.13
CA PHE A 47 16.16 1.14 -6.99
C PHE A 47 15.78 2.42 -6.23
N GLU A 48 16.74 3.33 -6.00
CA GLU A 48 16.46 4.64 -5.39
C GLU A 48 15.49 5.49 -6.21
N THR A 49 15.60 5.42 -7.55
CA THR A 49 14.69 6.12 -8.45
C THR A 49 13.26 5.60 -8.30
N TRP A 50 13.09 4.28 -8.17
CA TRP A 50 11.78 3.66 -7.93
C TRP A 50 11.23 4.00 -6.55
N GLN A 51 12.07 4.09 -5.52
CA GLN A 51 11.66 4.58 -4.20
C GLN A 51 11.09 5.99 -4.24
N ARG A 52 11.71 6.90 -5.01
CA ARG A 52 11.21 8.27 -5.17
C ARG A 52 9.91 8.30 -5.98
N LYS A 53 9.82 7.51 -7.05
CA LYS A 53 8.64 7.42 -7.93
C LYS A 53 7.47 6.69 -7.28
N GLY A 54 7.72 5.81 -6.32
CA GLY A 54 6.71 5.00 -5.65
C GLY A 54 6.26 3.77 -6.45
N ASN A 55 6.99 3.38 -7.50
CA ASN A 55 6.63 2.26 -8.37
C ASN A 55 7.87 1.60 -9.01
N ILE A 56 7.81 0.29 -9.22
CA ILE A 56 8.80 -0.51 -9.97
C ILE A 56 8.19 -0.94 -11.32
N PRO A 57 8.87 -0.76 -12.47
CA PRO A 57 8.33 -1.22 -13.74
C PRO A 57 8.26 -2.75 -13.81
N ASP A 58 7.12 -3.29 -14.26
CA ASP A 58 6.90 -4.74 -14.40
C ASP A 58 7.90 -5.37 -15.40
N SER A 59 8.35 -4.62 -16.42
CA SER A 59 9.39 -5.05 -17.36
C SER A 59 10.73 -5.35 -16.69
N VAL A 60 11.06 -4.61 -15.62
CA VAL A 60 12.30 -4.84 -14.86
C VAL A 60 12.21 -6.15 -14.10
N VAL A 61 11.09 -6.38 -13.39
CA VAL A 61 10.89 -7.62 -12.62
C VAL A 61 10.89 -8.83 -13.56
N ARG A 62 10.29 -8.70 -14.76
CA ARG A 62 10.40 -9.74 -15.81
C ARG A 62 11.85 -9.99 -16.22
N GLY A 63 12.63 -8.94 -16.47
CA GLY A 63 14.04 -9.05 -16.84
C GLY A 63 14.88 -9.75 -15.78
N LEU A 64 14.68 -9.41 -14.50
CA LEU A 64 15.31 -10.09 -13.36
C LEU A 64 14.87 -11.55 -13.23
N CYS A 65 13.62 -11.87 -13.59
CA CYS A 65 13.15 -13.24 -13.58
C CYS A 65 13.77 -14.06 -14.71
N GLU A 66 14.01 -13.46 -15.87
CA GLU A 66 14.62 -14.15 -17.01
C GLU A 66 16.03 -14.64 -16.68
N SER A 67 16.86 -13.80 -16.05
CA SER A 67 18.21 -14.17 -15.62
C SER A 67 18.24 -15.28 -14.56
N LEU A 68 17.13 -15.49 -13.85
CA LEU A 68 16.99 -16.53 -12.82
C LEU A 68 16.40 -17.85 -13.33
N LYS A 69 15.92 -17.92 -14.58
CA LYS A 69 15.36 -19.17 -15.12
C LYS A 69 16.36 -20.31 -15.20
N GLU A 70 17.63 -19.99 -15.46
CA GLU A 70 18.71 -20.99 -15.49
C GLU A 70 19.00 -21.57 -14.11
N VAL A 71 18.82 -20.78 -13.04
CA VAL A 71 19.00 -21.20 -11.65
C VAL A 71 17.83 -22.04 -11.16
N TYR A 72 16.63 -21.78 -11.67
CA TYR A 72 15.40 -22.43 -11.25
C TYR A 72 14.67 -23.14 -12.40
N PRO A 73 15.33 -24.10 -13.10
CA PRO A 73 14.80 -24.73 -14.32
C PRO A 73 13.55 -25.58 -14.06
N ASP A 74 12.94 -26.06 -15.14
CA ASP A 74 11.85 -27.05 -15.14
C ASP A 74 10.55 -26.65 -14.42
N GLN A 75 10.41 -25.38 -14.06
CA GLN A 75 9.15 -24.85 -13.55
C GLN A 75 8.17 -24.53 -14.69
N PRO A 76 6.87 -24.80 -14.51
CA PRO A 76 5.88 -24.37 -15.48
C PRO A 76 5.83 -22.86 -15.63
N GLY A 77 5.55 -22.36 -16.83
CA GLY A 77 5.51 -20.92 -17.13
C GLY A 77 4.67 -20.09 -16.16
N ARG A 78 3.59 -20.67 -15.63
CA ARG A 78 2.71 -20.04 -14.62
C ARG A 78 3.43 -19.68 -13.32
N PHE A 79 4.41 -20.47 -12.89
CA PHE A 79 5.17 -20.21 -11.66
C PHE A 79 6.04 -18.97 -11.81
N TYR A 80 6.75 -18.82 -12.94
CA TYR A 80 7.48 -17.60 -13.24
C TYR A 80 6.58 -16.36 -13.29
N ALA A 81 5.45 -16.46 -13.99
CA ALA A 81 4.47 -15.36 -14.05
C ALA A 81 3.93 -14.99 -12.66
N SER A 82 3.67 -15.99 -11.82
CA SER A 82 3.27 -15.78 -10.43
C SER A 82 4.36 -15.12 -9.59
N ALA A 83 5.62 -15.53 -9.74
CA ALA A 83 6.74 -14.97 -9.00
C ALA A 83 6.94 -13.48 -9.36
N ILE A 84 6.88 -13.16 -10.66
CA ILE A 84 6.90 -11.77 -11.16
C ILE A 84 5.78 -10.96 -10.51
N LEU A 85 4.53 -11.43 -10.61
CA LEU A 85 3.37 -10.73 -10.02
C LEU A 85 3.51 -10.52 -8.51
N MET A 86 3.98 -11.55 -7.79
CA MET A 86 4.15 -11.48 -6.34
C MET A 86 5.14 -10.37 -5.96
N VAL A 87 6.29 -10.33 -6.64
CA VAL A 87 7.36 -9.35 -6.40
C VAL A 87 6.90 -7.95 -6.79
N THR A 88 6.27 -7.81 -7.95
CA THR A 88 5.69 -6.54 -8.41
C THR A 88 4.73 -5.98 -7.37
N TYR A 89 3.76 -6.78 -6.88
CA TYR A 89 2.82 -6.31 -5.86
C TYR A 89 3.46 -5.97 -4.51
N ILE A 90 4.42 -6.78 -4.05
CA ILE A 90 5.14 -6.50 -2.81
C ILE A 90 5.84 -5.14 -2.90
N TYR A 91 6.53 -4.88 -4.01
CA TYR A 91 7.23 -3.61 -4.20
C TYR A 91 6.29 -2.45 -4.49
N GLU A 92 5.23 -2.60 -5.27
CA GLU A 92 4.23 -1.54 -5.47
C GLU A 92 3.64 -1.09 -4.14
N SER A 93 3.24 -2.04 -3.28
CA SER A 93 2.72 -1.74 -1.95
C SER A 93 3.77 -1.03 -1.08
N TRP A 94 4.97 -1.59 -1.01
CA TRP A 94 6.04 -1.03 -0.17
C TRP A 94 6.53 0.34 -0.66
N LEU A 95 6.77 0.51 -1.96
CA LEU A 95 7.24 1.77 -2.57
C LEU A 95 6.19 2.88 -2.43
N SER A 96 4.90 2.56 -2.57
CA SER A 96 3.82 3.52 -2.33
C SER A 96 3.79 4.02 -0.87
N LEU A 97 3.99 3.10 0.09
CA LEU A 97 4.12 3.45 1.51
C LEU A 97 5.36 4.31 1.76
N GLN A 98 6.49 3.97 1.16
CA GLN A 98 7.73 4.75 1.26
C GLN A 98 7.59 6.15 0.68
N GLN A 99 7.00 6.28 -0.50
CA GLN A 99 6.73 7.58 -1.12
C GLN A 99 5.80 8.43 -0.24
N THR A 100 4.76 7.82 0.33
CA THR A 100 3.86 8.51 1.26
C THR A 100 4.59 8.98 2.51
N CYS A 101 5.47 8.15 3.09
CA CYS A 101 6.28 8.52 4.25
C CYS A 101 7.22 9.69 3.92
N ARG A 102 7.91 9.64 2.76
CA ARG A 102 8.77 10.75 2.28
C ARG A 102 7.99 12.05 2.12
N ARG A 103 6.85 12.04 1.43
CA ARG A 103 5.99 13.24 1.30
C ARG A 103 5.56 13.80 2.65
N ARG A 104 5.27 12.94 3.63
CA ARG A 104 4.93 13.36 5.00
C ARG A 104 6.12 13.95 5.73
N LEU A 105 7.32 13.39 5.54
CA LEU A 105 8.57 13.93 6.08
C LEU A 105 8.84 15.31 5.48
N ASP A 106 8.85 15.42 4.16
CA ASP A 106 9.12 16.68 3.45
C ASP A 106 8.15 17.79 3.89
N GLY A 107 6.86 17.47 4.03
CA GLY A 107 5.85 18.42 4.52
C GLY A 107 6.09 18.87 5.96
N LYS A 108 6.57 17.98 6.85
CA LYS A 108 6.89 18.34 8.23
C LYS A 108 8.18 19.14 8.32
N GLN A 109 9.21 18.77 7.55
CA GLN A 109 10.48 19.48 7.52
C GLN A 109 10.27 20.90 6.97
N ARG A 110 9.49 21.04 5.89
CA ARG A 110 9.11 22.35 5.36
C ARG A 110 8.34 23.18 6.37
N TRP A 111 7.42 22.56 7.12
CA TRP A 111 6.70 23.24 8.20
C TRP A 111 7.66 23.75 9.30
N LEU A 112 8.60 22.92 9.76
CA LEU A 112 9.59 23.34 10.77
C LEU A 112 10.52 24.45 10.27
N ASN A 113 10.90 24.42 8.99
CA ASN A 113 11.77 25.45 8.42
C ASN A 113 11.08 26.82 8.31
N VAL A 114 9.75 26.83 8.18
CA VAL A 114 8.95 28.06 7.99
C VAL A 114 8.43 28.61 9.32
N VAL A 115 8.06 27.75 10.26
CA VAL A 115 7.38 28.16 11.49
C VAL A 115 8.38 28.70 12.50
N LYS A 116 8.11 29.92 12.98
CA LYS A 116 8.86 30.64 14.01
C LYS A 116 7.90 31.13 15.09
N SER A 117 8.42 31.38 16.29
CA SER A 117 7.66 32.00 17.38
C SER A 117 7.23 33.43 17.01
N ASP A 118 6.21 33.98 17.67
CA ASP A 118 5.79 35.36 17.45
C ASP A 118 6.92 36.34 17.74
N ALA A 119 7.69 36.10 18.81
CA ALA A 119 8.87 36.92 19.13
C ALA A 119 9.88 36.95 17.96
N GLU A 120 10.20 35.80 17.38
CA GLU A 120 11.12 35.71 16.23
C GLU A 120 10.54 36.37 14.97
N LEU A 121 9.23 36.23 14.71
CA LEU A 121 8.58 36.86 13.56
C LEU A 121 8.55 38.39 13.67
N LEU A 122 8.32 38.92 14.87
CA LEU A 122 8.32 40.36 15.15
C LEU A 122 9.74 40.93 15.03
N GLU A 123 10.75 40.22 15.55
CA GLU A 123 12.15 40.62 15.41
C GLU A 123 12.58 40.65 13.93
N LEU A 124 12.22 39.63 13.15
CA LEU A 124 12.56 39.55 11.72
C LEU A 124 11.87 40.61 10.87
N SER A 125 10.60 40.90 11.17
CA SER A 125 9.82 41.88 10.41
C SER A 125 10.03 43.32 10.86
N GLY A 126 10.64 43.54 12.03
CA GLY A 126 10.77 44.85 12.66
C GLY A 126 9.42 45.55 12.89
N SER A 127 8.32 44.78 12.92
CA SER A 127 6.95 45.27 12.88
C SER A 127 6.17 44.84 14.14
N THR A 128 5.02 45.46 14.37
CA THR A 128 4.12 45.10 15.48
C THR A 128 3.25 43.88 15.14
N LEU A 129 2.71 43.23 16.16
CA LEU A 129 1.79 42.09 15.98
C LEU A 129 0.56 42.48 15.17
N ASP A 130 0.01 43.66 15.39
CA ASP A 130 -1.16 44.16 14.64
C ASP A 130 -0.87 44.31 13.14
N ALA A 131 0.33 44.80 12.78
CA ALA A 131 0.74 44.92 11.39
C ALA A 131 0.90 43.54 10.73
N LEU A 132 1.44 42.57 11.46
CA LEU A 132 1.57 41.19 11.01
C LEU A 132 0.19 40.54 10.79
N GLN A 133 -0.73 40.73 11.73
CA GLN A 133 -2.10 40.21 11.65
C GLN A 133 -2.89 40.85 10.52
N HIS A 134 -2.79 42.18 10.36
CA HIS A 134 -3.45 42.88 9.25
C HIS A 134 -2.93 42.37 7.91
N ARG A 135 -1.61 42.21 7.77
CA ARG A 135 -1.03 41.66 6.53
C ARG A 135 -1.46 40.22 6.28
N ALA A 136 -1.54 39.39 7.31
CA ALA A 136 -2.06 38.03 7.21
C ALA A 136 -3.53 38.01 6.75
N GLN A 137 -4.35 38.94 7.25
CA GLN A 137 -5.73 39.09 6.85
C GLN A 137 -5.86 39.55 5.39
N ASP A 138 -5.00 40.47 4.94
CA ASP A 138 -4.95 40.92 3.55
C ASP A 138 -4.65 39.76 2.60
N ILE A 139 -3.68 38.91 2.95
CA ILE A 139 -3.29 37.74 2.16
C ILE A 139 -4.43 36.73 2.06
N LEU A 140 -5.16 36.48 3.15
CA LEU A 140 -6.35 35.62 3.12
C LEU A 140 -7.47 36.24 2.27
N SER A 141 -7.66 37.55 2.35
CA SER A 141 -8.73 38.27 1.65
C SER A 141 -8.48 38.33 0.14
N GLN A 142 -7.25 38.67 -0.29
CA GLN A 142 -6.84 38.67 -1.69
C GLN A 142 -7.15 37.34 -2.38
N ARG A 143 -6.88 36.23 -1.70
CA ARG A 143 -7.14 34.90 -2.22
C ARG A 143 -8.62 34.58 -2.36
N ASN A 144 -9.45 35.02 -1.41
CA ASN A 144 -10.89 34.83 -1.50
C ASN A 144 -11.44 35.59 -2.73
N THR A 145 -10.96 36.80 -2.96
CA THR A 145 -11.29 37.59 -4.16
C THR A 145 -10.84 36.90 -5.44
N GLU A 146 -9.61 36.40 -5.52
CA GLU A 146 -9.09 35.66 -6.69
C GLU A 146 -9.90 34.38 -7.01
N ARG A 147 -10.43 33.71 -5.99
CA ARG A 147 -11.31 32.55 -6.16
C ARG A 147 -12.68 32.92 -6.72
N GLU A 148 -13.24 34.05 -6.28
CA GLU A 148 -14.53 34.54 -6.76
C GLU A 148 -14.46 34.93 -8.24
N THR A 149 -13.33 35.48 -8.71
CA THR A 149 -13.14 35.83 -10.12
C THR A 149 -12.96 34.62 -11.05
N GLN A 150 -12.53 33.47 -10.51
CA GLN A 150 -12.30 32.23 -11.29
C GLN A 150 -13.50 31.26 -11.27
N ALA A 151 -14.52 31.51 -10.44
CA ALA A 151 -15.73 30.71 -10.39
C ALA A 151 -16.78 31.19 -11.42
N ALA A 152 -16.65 30.74 -12.68
CA ALA A 152 -17.70 30.92 -13.68
C ALA A 152 -19.02 30.23 -13.25
N PRO A 153 -20.20 30.75 -13.63
CA PRO A 153 -21.48 30.39 -13.03
C PRO A 153 -22.06 29.16 -13.72
N ASN A 154 -21.54 27.96 -13.46
CA ASN A 154 -22.27 26.73 -13.76
C ASN A 154 -21.68 25.54 -13.00
N ARG A 155 -22.24 25.27 -11.82
CA ARG A 155 -22.51 23.91 -11.30
C ARG A 155 -23.14 24.01 -9.91
N LYS A 156 -24.47 23.89 -9.87
CA LYS A 156 -25.21 23.51 -8.67
C LYS A 156 -25.11 21.98 -8.51
N SER A 157 -24.23 21.51 -7.63
CA SER A 157 -24.40 20.26 -6.85
C SER A 157 -23.12 19.93 -6.06
N ALA A 158 -23.32 19.30 -4.89
CA ALA A 158 -22.32 18.76 -3.95
C ALA A 158 -21.77 19.71 -2.86
N GLN A 159 -22.69 20.27 -2.06
CA GLN A 159 -22.36 20.96 -0.82
C GLN A 159 -22.37 19.97 0.34
N GLN A 160 -21.34 19.11 0.46
CA GLN A 160 -21.06 18.38 1.71
C GLN A 160 -19.66 17.73 1.84
N GLN A 161 -18.74 17.88 0.86
CA GLN A 161 -17.35 17.35 0.95
C GLN A 161 -16.24 18.40 0.73
N ALA A 162 -16.57 19.70 0.61
CA ALA A 162 -15.62 20.74 0.18
C ALA A 162 -14.68 21.31 1.27
N ASN A 163 -14.95 21.08 2.56
CA ASN A 163 -14.20 21.77 3.62
C ASN A 163 -12.77 21.22 3.84
N SER A 164 -12.54 19.92 3.63
CA SER A 164 -11.19 19.34 3.81
C SER A 164 -10.27 19.59 2.61
N SER A 165 -10.79 19.59 1.39
CA SER A 165 -10.02 19.88 0.17
C SER A 165 -9.63 21.36 0.07
N ASN A 166 -10.47 22.25 0.59
CA ASN A 166 -10.20 23.69 0.61
C ASN A 166 -9.05 24.07 1.55
N HIS A 167 -8.89 23.41 2.68
CA HIS A 167 -7.82 23.70 3.64
C HIS A 167 -6.45 23.20 3.15
N ALA A 168 -6.40 22.00 2.57
CA ALA A 168 -5.17 21.44 2.00
C ALA A 168 -4.64 22.28 0.81
N SER A 169 -5.54 22.71 -0.08
CA SER A 169 -5.17 23.64 -1.16
C SER A 169 -4.76 25.02 -0.65
N LEU A 170 -5.28 25.43 0.52
CA LEU A 170 -4.93 26.71 1.13
C LEU A 170 -3.48 26.71 1.61
N ILE A 171 -3.12 25.70 2.40
CA ILE A 171 -1.77 25.48 2.92
C ILE A 171 -0.76 25.37 1.78
N ALA A 172 -1.05 24.57 0.74
CA ALA A 172 -0.12 24.36 -0.37
C ALA A 172 0.25 25.67 -1.09
N HIS A 173 -0.74 26.54 -1.30
CA HIS A 173 -0.50 27.86 -1.90
C HIS A 173 0.26 28.79 -0.96
N LEU A 174 -0.07 28.86 0.33
CA LEU A 174 0.69 29.68 1.28
C LEU A 174 2.18 29.30 1.31
N PHE A 175 2.47 28.01 1.29
CA PHE A 175 3.84 27.53 1.17
C PHE A 175 4.51 27.94 -0.14
N ALA A 176 3.80 27.90 -1.28
CA ALA A 176 4.36 28.37 -2.56
C ALA A 176 4.60 29.90 -2.55
N THR A 177 3.67 30.68 -2.00
CA THR A 177 3.80 32.13 -1.87
C THR A 177 4.95 32.50 -0.92
N TYR A 178 5.16 31.75 0.16
CA TYR A 178 6.28 31.94 1.07
C TYR A 178 7.63 31.86 0.35
N ASP A 179 7.80 30.89 -0.55
CA ASP A 179 9.07 30.66 -1.26
C ASP A 179 9.35 31.73 -2.33
N ILE A 180 8.30 32.37 -2.88
CA ILE A 180 8.42 33.36 -3.97
C ILE A 180 8.48 34.79 -3.44
N THR A 181 7.87 35.06 -2.29
CA THR A 181 7.71 36.43 -1.78
C THR A 181 9.00 36.92 -1.14
N ASP A 182 9.58 37.99 -1.67
CA ASP A 182 10.78 38.62 -1.12
C ASP A 182 10.49 39.60 0.03
N ASP A 183 9.26 40.12 0.10
CA ASP A 183 8.84 41.00 1.19
C ASP A 183 8.85 40.26 2.54
N ILE A 184 9.68 40.75 3.46
CA ILE A 184 9.90 40.14 4.77
C ILE A 184 8.61 40.13 5.60
N LEU A 185 7.83 41.21 5.55
CA LEU A 185 6.59 41.31 6.32
C LEU A 185 5.54 40.30 5.81
N SER A 186 5.36 40.20 4.49
CA SER A 186 4.48 39.20 3.87
C SER A 186 4.97 37.78 4.16
N ARG A 187 6.28 37.52 4.11
CA ARG A 187 6.86 36.21 4.44
C ARG A 187 6.60 35.84 5.91
N CYS A 188 6.76 36.79 6.84
CA CYS A 188 6.45 36.59 8.26
C CYS A 188 4.94 36.39 8.49
N ALA A 189 4.08 37.15 7.81
CA ALA A 189 2.62 36.99 7.89
C ALA A 189 2.16 35.62 7.38
N ILE A 190 2.78 35.10 6.31
CA ILE A 190 2.51 33.75 5.80
C ILE A 190 2.97 32.69 6.81
N ALA A 191 4.16 32.83 7.40
CA ALA A 191 4.64 31.93 8.46
C ALA A 191 3.69 31.93 9.67
N TYR A 192 3.18 33.11 10.07
CA TYR A 192 2.18 33.27 11.12
C TYR A 192 0.89 32.51 10.81
N LEU A 193 0.37 32.63 9.58
CA LEU A 193 -0.78 31.85 9.12
C LEU A 193 -0.50 30.34 9.14
N LEU A 194 0.64 29.89 8.63
CA LEU A 194 1.01 28.47 8.58
C LEU A 194 1.19 27.86 9.98
N LYS A 195 1.70 28.64 10.93
CA LYS A 195 1.77 28.26 12.35
C LYS A 195 0.38 28.01 12.91
N ASN A 196 -0.56 28.93 12.66
CA ASN A 196 -1.89 28.92 13.26
C ASN A 196 -2.96 28.15 12.45
N GLY A 197 -2.55 27.29 11.51
CA GLY A 197 -3.49 26.47 10.73
C GLY A 197 -4.34 27.30 9.77
N CYS A 198 -3.78 28.40 9.29
CA CYS A 198 -4.35 29.38 8.37
C CYS A 198 -5.52 30.18 8.96
N LYS A 199 -5.39 30.51 10.24
CA LYS A 199 -6.31 31.35 10.99
C LYS A 199 -5.52 32.43 11.72
N ILE A 200 -6.17 33.54 12.01
CA ILE A 200 -5.63 34.59 12.87
C ILE A 200 -6.17 34.30 14.27
N PRO A 201 -5.31 33.90 15.23
CA PRO A 201 -5.75 33.70 16.61
C PRO A 201 -6.11 35.05 17.25
N GLU A 202 -7.14 35.04 18.09
CA GLU A 202 -7.56 36.20 18.89
C GLU A 202 -6.72 36.37 20.16
N THR A 203 -6.01 35.32 20.57
CA THR A 203 -5.16 35.31 21.78
C THR A 203 -3.69 35.33 21.39
N GLU A 204 -2.87 35.98 22.22
CA GLU A 204 -1.41 35.95 22.11
C GLU A 204 -0.85 34.52 22.21
N GLU A 205 0.32 34.30 21.63
CA GLU A 205 0.99 33.00 21.68
C GLU A 205 1.46 32.65 23.09
N ASP A 206 1.25 31.38 23.44
CA ASP A 206 1.87 30.74 24.59
C ASP A 206 3.20 30.10 24.15
N PRO A 207 4.36 30.63 24.57
CA PRO A 207 5.66 30.15 24.11
C PRO A 207 5.93 28.68 24.47
N GLU A 208 5.44 28.22 25.62
CA GLU A 208 5.64 26.84 26.06
C GLU A 208 4.84 25.86 25.20
N LYS A 209 3.58 26.21 24.89
CA LYS A 209 2.75 25.40 23.97
C LYS A 209 3.36 25.35 22.57
N PHE A 210 3.93 26.46 22.10
CA PHE A 210 4.62 26.51 20.82
C PHE A 210 5.85 25.59 20.82
N ALA A 211 6.73 25.72 21.81
CA ALA A 211 7.91 24.87 21.96
C ALA A 211 7.55 23.38 22.02
N HIS A 212 6.50 23.03 22.78
CA HIS A 212 6.01 21.65 22.85
C HIS A 212 5.50 21.14 21.50
N ARG A 213 4.81 21.99 20.72
CA ARG A 213 4.34 21.63 19.37
C ARG A 213 5.49 21.41 18.41
N VAL A 214 6.53 22.26 18.45
CA VAL A 214 7.75 22.11 17.64
C VAL A 214 8.47 20.82 18.00
N HIS A 215 8.70 20.55 19.29
CA HIS A 215 9.37 19.33 19.75
C HIS A 215 8.62 18.06 19.33
N ARG A 216 7.29 18.04 19.47
CA ARG A 216 6.46 16.93 18.98
C ARG A 216 6.64 16.71 17.49
N LYS A 217 6.76 17.77 16.69
CA LYS A 217 6.96 17.65 15.23
C LYS A 217 8.35 17.13 14.87
N GLN A 218 9.40 17.54 15.60
CA GLN A 218 10.74 16.98 15.45
C GLN A 218 10.75 15.46 15.74
N LYS A 219 10.13 15.03 16.84
CA LYS A 219 9.99 13.60 17.16
C LYS A 219 9.21 12.82 16.11
N GLU A 220 8.16 13.43 15.52
CA GLU A 220 7.43 12.83 14.40
C GLU A 220 8.29 12.69 13.13
N ILE A 221 9.26 13.59 12.92
CA ILE A 221 10.20 13.52 11.79
C ILE A 221 11.21 12.39 12.04
N GLU A 222 11.82 12.33 13.22
CA GLU A 222 12.74 11.24 13.60
C GLU A 222 12.08 9.87 13.40
N GLN A 223 10.83 9.72 13.85
CA GLN A 223 10.07 8.47 13.64
C GLN A 223 9.77 8.18 12.17
N LEU A 224 9.60 9.19 11.32
CA LEU A 224 9.40 9.00 9.88
C LEU A 224 10.71 8.65 9.18
N GLU A 225 11.83 9.23 9.59
CA GLU A 225 13.16 8.90 9.12
C GLU A 225 13.52 7.45 9.47
N GLU A 226 13.22 7.00 10.68
CA GLU A 226 13.33 5.60 11.09
C GLU A 226 12.45 4.66 10.25
N LYS A 227 11.24 5.11 9.88
CA LYS A 227 10.33 4.32 9.02
C LYS A 227 10.77 4.29 7.56
N ILE A 228 11.43 5.33 7.07
CA ILE A 228 11.96 5.37 5.70
C ILE A 228 13.25 4.56 5.62
N SER A 229 14.08 4.57 6.66
CA SER A 229 15.22 3.67 6.79
C SER A 229 14.80 2.23 7.13
N ALA A 230 13.51 1.98 7.35
CA ALA A 230 13.00 0.65 7.64
C ALA A 230 13.31 -0.37 6.53
N ARG A 231 13.34 -1.62 6.97
CA ARG A 231 13.91 -2.75 6.23
C ARG A 231 13.17 -3.02 4.91
N LEU A 232 13.95 -3.40 3.91
CA LEU A 232 13.48 -3.88 2.60
C LEU A 232 12.45 -5.01 2.74
N PRO A 233 11.56 -5.19 1.75
CA PRO A 233 10.67 -6.34 1.71
C PRO A 233 11.45 -7.65 1.86
N LYS A 234 11.09 -8.44 2.87
CA LYS A 234 11.73 -9.72 3.15
C LYS A 234 11.05 -10.85 2.39
N GLY A 235 11.86 -11.82 1.99
CA GLY A 235 11.39 -13.12 1.53
C GLY A 235 10.78 -13.97 2.65
N ARG A 236 10.33 -15.18 2.30
CA ARG A 236 9.87 -16.19 3.26
C ARG A 236 10.96 -17.19 3.55
N ASP A 237 11.20 -17.43 4.83
CA ASP A 237 12.03 -18.54 5.30
C ASP A 237 11.14 -19.78 5.55
N LEU A 238 11.27 -20.78 4.67
CA LEU A 238 10.54 -22.04 4.79
C LEU A 238 11.28 -23.08 5.65
N THR A 239 12.60 -22.93 5.82
CA THR A 239 13.44 -23.89 6.55
C THR A 239 13.51 -23.53 8.04
N GLY A 240 13.29 -22.26 8.37
CA GLY A 240 13.48 -21.73 9.73
C GLY A 240 14.96 -21.56 10.07
N GLU A 241 15.85 -21.60 9.07
CA GLU A 241 17.29 -21.45 9.25
C GLU A 241 17.63 -20.08 9.86
N GLU A 242 16.97 -18.99 9.45
CA GLU A 242 17.25 -17.66 10.03
C GLU A 242 16.93 -17.63 11.53
N PHE A 243 15.86 -18.34 11.94
CA PHE A 243 15.51 -18.49 13.35
C PHE A 243 16.56 -19.31 14.10
N LEU A 244 16.96 -20.46 13.55
CA LEU A 244 17.94 -21.36 14.18
C LEU A 244 19.32 -20.69 14.30
N GLU A 245 19.79 -20.01 13.26
CA GLU A 245 21.04 -19.25 13.28
C GLU A 245 20.98 -18.12 14.31
N THR A 246 19.85 -17.40 14.39
CA THR A 246 19.70 -16.33 15.39
C THR A 246 19.66 -16.88 16.80
N LEU A 247 19.03 -18.06 17.00
CA LEU A 247 19.00 -18.73 18.30
C LEU A 247 20.39 -19.17 18.72
N ASP A 248 21.15 -19.74 17.80
CA ASP A 248 22.54 -20.15 18.04
C ASP A 248 23.42 -18.94 18.41
N LEU A 249 23.34 -17.85 17.63
CA LEU A 249 24.05 -16.61 17.95
C LEU A 249 23.65 -16.03 19.31
N ALA A 250 22.37 -15.96 19.62
CA ALA A 250 21.87 -15.39 20.87
C ALA A 250 22.22 -16.24 22.11
N THR A 251 22.47 -17.53 21.93
CA THR A 251 22.91 -18.42 23.02
C THR A 251 24.41 -18.42 23.22
N GLN A 252 25.19 -18.19 22.16
CA GLN A 252 26.66 -18.19 22.21
C GLN A 252 27.26 -16.81 22.50
N GLN A 253 26.58 -15.72 22.15
CA GLN A 253 27.12 -14.37 22.21
C GLN A 253 26.21 -13.43 23.00
N LEU A 254 26.82 -12.53 23.77
CA LEU A 254 26.13 -11.37 24.34
C LEU A 254 26.02 -10.30 23.25
N SER A 255 24.83 -9.73 23.07
CA SER A 255 24.64 -8.62 22.14
C SER A 255 25.50 -7.42 22.56
N GLU A 256 26.26 -6.86 21.63
CA GLU A 256 27.12 -5.70 21.89
C GLU A 256 26.30 -4.41 22.01
N THR A 257 25.14 -4.36 21.36
CA THR A 257 24.27 -3.18 21.33
C THR A 257 22.80 -3.52 21.59
N VAL A 258 22.06 -2.54 22.10
CA VAL A 258 20.60 -2.64 22.29
C VAL A 258 19.88 -2.88 20.95
N ALA A 259 20.39 -2.32 19.85
CA ALA A 259 19.82 -2.51 18.52
C ALA A 259 19.95 -3.96 18.05
N GLN A 260 21.13 -4.57 18.25
CA GLN A 260 21.37 -5.97 17.93
C GLN A 260 20.52 -6.90 18.79
N ALA A 261 20.42 -6.64 20.10
CA ALA A 261 19.54 -7.39 21.00
C ALA A 261 18.08 -7.36 20.55
N ARG A 262 17.59 -6.18 20.14
CA ARG A 262 16.23 -6.01 19.60
C ARG A 262 16.05 -6.74 18.28
N GLU A 263 17.05 -6.74 17.41
CA GLU A 263 16.98 -7.50 16.15
C GLU A 263 16.86 -9.01 16.43
N TRP A 264 17.72 -9.56 17.30
CA TRP A 264 17.66 -10.97 17.69
C TRP A 264 16.32 -11.32 18.31
N GLN A 265 15.85 -10.52 19.28
CA GLN A 265 14.55 -10.69 19.90
C GLN A 265 13.43 -10.65 18.86
N THR A 266 13.46 -9.71 17.92
CA THR A 266 12.44 -9.61 16.87
C THR A 266 12.41 -10.87 16.02
N LYS A 267 13.58 -11.38 15.58
CA LYS A 267 13.66 -12.61 14.78
C LYS A 267 13.16 -13.83 15.57
N LEU A 268 13.55 -13.98 16.83
CA LEU A 268 13.14 -15.11 17.68
C LEU A 268 11.66 -15.08 18.06
N LEU A 269 11.06 -13.90 18.21
CA LEU A 269 9.62 -13.76 18.48
C LEU A 269 8.76 -13.82 17.22
N THR A 270 9.36 -13.66 16.03
CA THR A 270 8.62 -13.72 14.77
C THR A 270 8.34 -15.17 14.41
N ARG A 271 7.06 -15.52 14.24
CA ARG A 271 6.68 -16.84 13.73
C ARG A 271 7.18 -16.98 12.29
N PRO A 272 7.94 -18.03 11.95
CA PRO A 272 8.43 -18.23 10.60
C PRO A 272 7.25 -18.40 9.65
N ALA A 273 7.37 -17.83 8.45
CA ALA A 273 6.37 -17.99 7.40
C ALA A 273 6.51 -19.40 6.79
N SER A 274 5.96 -20.40 7.46
CA SER A 274 6.11 -21.82 7.10
C SER A 274 5.44 -22.23 5.79
N LEU A 275 4.64 -21.35 5.18
CA LEU A 275 3.92 -21.62 3.95
C LEU A 275 4.62 -20.98 2.74
N PRO A 276 4.78 -21.70 1.63
CA PRO A 276 5.32 -21.14 0.40
C PRO A 276 4.44 -20.00 -0.13
N TYR A 277 5.00 -19.16 -1.01
CA TYR A 277 4.19 -18.18 -1.72
C TYR A 277 3.12 -18.88 -2.56
N PRO A 278 1.85 -18.39 -2.52
CA PRO A 278 0.80 -18.94 -3.36
C PRO A 278 1.11 -18.67 -4.84
N ILE A 279 0.54 -19.52 -5.70
CA ILE A 279 0.58 -19.30 -7.15
C ILE A 279 -0.53 -18.33 -7.52
N LEU A 280 -0.15 -17.11 -7.84
CA LEU A 280 -1.06 -16.05 -8.26
C LEU A 280 -1.50 -16.28 -9.70
N TYR A 281 -2.72 -15.85 -10.00
CA TYR A 281 -3.30 -15.70 -11.34
C TYR A 281 -3.74 -14.23 -11.46
N GLY A 282 -3.22 -13.52 -12.46
CA GLY A 282 -3.28 -12.05 -12.53
C GLY A 282 -4.19 -11.51 -13.64
N SER A 283 -4.64 -12.36 -14.56
CA SER A 283 -5.50 -11.97 -15.69
C SER A 283 -6.79 -12.77 -15.72
N SER A 284 -7.88 -12.18 -16.22
CA SER A 284 -9.11 -12.91 -16.54
C SER A 284 -8.88 -14.01 -17.59
N THR A 285 -7.83 -13.88 -18.40
CA THR A 285 -7.41 -14.90 -19.36
C THR A 285 -6.68 -16.07 -18.70
N ASP A 286 -6.33 -16.00 -17.42
CA ASP A 286 -5.63 -17.09 -16.74
C ASP A 286 -6.57 -18.25 -16.36
N ILE A 287 -7.88 -18.00 -16.35
CA ILE A 287 -8.91 -18.95 -15.94
C ILE A 287 -9.91 -19.12 -17.07
N ARG A 288 -10.21 -20.38 -17.46
CA ARG A 288 -11.32 -20.70 -18.35
C ARG A 288 -12.40 -21.46 -17.59
N TRP A 289 -13.64 -21.03 -17.80
CA TRP A 289 -14.83 -21.71 -17.33
C TRP A 289 -15.37 -22.60 -18.45
N GLY A 290 -15.73 -23.83 -18.11
CA GLY A 290 -16.29 -24.80 -19.05
C GLY A 290 -17.39 -25.64 -18.42
N LYS A 291 -18.03 -26.47 -19.24
CA LYS A 291 -18.96 -27.51 -18.78
C LYS A 291 -18.35 -28.87 -19.10
N THR A 292 -18.36 -29.77 -18.12
CA THR A 292 -17.98 -31.18 -18.33
C THR A 292 -19.05 -31.90 -19.16
N ALA A 293 -18.72 -33.08 -19.70
CA ALA A 293 -19.67 -33.94 -20.40
C ALA A 293 -20.92 -34.31 -19.56
N LYS A 294 -20.83 -34.18 -18.22
CA LYS A 294 -21.94 -34.41 -17.28
C LYS A 294 -22.70 -33.13 -16.90
N GLY A 295 -22.48 -32.02 -17.63
CA GLY A 295 -23.13 -30.74 -17.40
C GLY A 295 -22.64 -29.94 -16.18
N LYS A 296 -21.61 -30.42 -15.46
CA LYS A 296 -21.04 -29.69 -14.31
C LYS A 296 -20.15 -28.55 -14.76
N ILE A 297 -20.21 -27.41 -14.07
CA ILE A 297 -19.29 -26.28 -14.28
C ILE A 297 -17.90 -26.73 -13.82
N ALA A 298 -16.91 -26.54 -14.69
CA ALA A 298 -15.51 -26.81 -14.42
C ALA A 298 -14.68 -25.54 -14.65
N VAL A 299 -13.63 -25.41 -13.85
CA VAL A 299 -12.63 -24.35 -13.97
C VAL A 299 -11.32 -25.00 -14.37
N SER A 300 -10.74 -24.51 -15.47
CA SER A 300 -9.42 -24.91 -15.94
C SER A 300 -8.50 -23.69 -15.97
N PHE A 301 -7.27 -23.86 -15.50
CA PHE A 301 -6.26 -22.81 -15.48
C PHE A 301 -5.40 -22.89 -16.74
N ASN A 302 -5.16 -21.76 -17.39
CA ASN A 302 -4.26 -21.72 -18.55
C ASN A 302 -2.82 -21.97 -18.11
N ASN A 303 -2.07 -22.74 -18.93
CA ASN A 303 -0.65 -23.07 -18.73
C ASN A 303 -0.33 -23.86 -17.45
N SER A 304 -1.29 -24.60 -16.86
CA SER A 304 -0.88 -25.73 -16.03
C SER A 304 -0.28 -26.80 -16.95
N PRO A 305 0.86 -27.40 -16.60
CA PRO A 305 1.29 -28.62 -17.29
C PRO A 305 0.13 -29.60 -17.08
N ASP A 306 -0.42 -30.20 -18.13
CA ASP A 306 -1.57 -31.12 -18.10
C ASP A 306 -2.84 -30.67 -17.33
N ASN A 307 -3.88 -31.49 -17.46
CA ASN A 307 -5.20 -31.37 -16.83
C ASN A 307 -5.17 -31.48 -15.27
N PHE A 308 -4.10 -31.03 -14.60
CA PHE A 308 -3.83 -31.31 -13.18
C PHE A 308 -4.76 -30.60 -12.18
N LEU A 309 -5.45 -29.54 -12.60
CA LEU A 309 -6.39 -28.80 -11.75
C LEU A 309 -7.75 -28.70 -12.45
N ASN A 310 -8.45 -29.83 -12.56
CA ASN A 310 -9.87 -29.82 -12.88
C ASN A 310 -10.67 -29.57 -11.59
N GLY A 311 -11.13 -28.33 -11.40
CA GLY A 311 -12.08 -28.01 -10.35
C GLY A 311 -13.46 -28.57 -10.70
N PHE A 312 -14.09 -29.32 -9.79
CA PHE A 312 -15.47 -29.77 -9.94
C PHE A 312 -16.37 -28.95 -9.04
N THR A 313 -17.50 -28.49 -9.58
CA THR A 313 -18.57 -27.87 -8.79
C THR A 313 -19.68 -28.87 -8.51
N ARG A 314 -20.25 -28.82 -7.30
CA ARG A 314 -21.51 -29.49 -6.96
C ARG A 314 -22.50 -28.41 -6.53
N LEU A 315 -23.65 -28.35 -7.19
CA LEU A 315 -24.76 -27.51 -6.77
C LEU A 315 -25.48 -28.24 -5.63
N SER A 316 -25.35 -27.75 -4.41
CA SER A 316 -26.16 -28.18 -3.28
C SER A 316 -26.56 -26.95 -2.47
N GLY A 317 -27.87 -26.79 -2.27
CA GLY A 317 -28.43 -25.75 -1.42
C GLY A 317 -28.42 -26.18 0.03
N LEU A 318 -27.77 -25.36 0.87
CA LEU A 318 -28.06 -25.01 2.27
C LEU A 318 -26.75 -24.56 2.94
N THR A 319 -26.76 -23.36 3.52
CA THR A 319 -25.61 -22.68 4.14
C THR A 319 -25.55 -22.92 5.65
N VAL A 320 -24.31 -22.96 6.17
CA VAL A 320 -23.93 -22.68 7.57
C VAL A 320 -22.76 -21.67 7.50
N PRO A 321 -22.65 -20.65 8.39
CA PRO A 321 -21.86 -19.46 8.10
C PRO A 321 -20.35 -19.63 8.34
N GLY A 322 -19.55 -19.14 7.39
CA GLY A 322 -18.11 -18.97 7.50
C GLY A 322 -17.53 -18.39 6.19
N SER A 323 -16.97 -17.17 6.26
CA SER A 323 -16.20 -16.47 5.21
C SER A 323 -16.74 -16.57 3.77
N SER A 324 -17.86 -15.89 3.48
CA SER A 324 -18.42 -15.80 2.13
C SER A 324 -17.87 -14.57 1.36
N TYR A 325 -17.53 -14.73 0.08
CA TYR A 325 -17.05 -13.62 -0.77
C TYR A 325 -17.89 -13.48 -2.05
N PHE A 326 -18.16 -12.24 -2.46
CA PHE A 326 -19.02 -11.90 -3.61
C PHE A 326 -18.19 -11.66 -4.88
N PHE A 327 -18.65 -12.20 -6.01
CA PHE A 327 -18.06 -11.92 -7.32
C PHE A 327 -19.13 -11.51 -8.33
N LYS A 328 -18.85 -10.45 -9.10
CA LYS A 328 -19.65 -10.05 -10.25
C LYS A 328 -18.96 -10.57 -11.52
N VAL A 329 -19.50 -11.62 -12.13
CA VAL A 329 -19.00 -12.13 -13.40
C VAL A 329 -19.67 -11.32 -14.51
N SER A 330 -18.92 -10.47 -15.19
CA SER A 330 -19.42 -9.69 -16.33
C SER A 330 -18.63 -10.05 -17.59
N SER A 331 -18.91 -11.22 -18.17
CA SER A 331 -18.70 -11.50 -19.61
C SER A 331 -18.98 -12.96 -19.94
N THR A 332 -20.24 -13.38 -19.89
CA THR A 332 -20.73 -14.50 -20.71
C THR A 332 -22.21 -14.22 -21.02
N PRO A 333 -22.67 -14.33 -22.28
CA PRO A 333 -24.05 -14.05 -22.64
C PRO A 333 -25.09 -14.99 -21.98
N ASP A 334 -24.64 -16.04 -21.28
CA ASP A 334 -25.51 -17.06 -20.67
C ASP A 334 -25.71 -16.92 -19.15
N PHE A 335 -25.11 -15.92 -18.48
CA PHE A 335 -25.20 -15.79 -17.03
C PHE A 335 -25.41 -14.34 -16.58
N ASP A 336 -26.68 -13.95 -16.41
CA ASP A 336 -27.11 -12.63 -15.90
C ASP A 336 -27.10 -12.49 -14.36
N ASN A 337 -26.62 -13.51 -13.63
CA ASN A 337 -26.74 -13.57 -12.17
C ASN A 337 -25.42 -13.28 -11.44
N LYS A 338 -25.51 -12.59 -10.30
CA LYS A 338 -24.41 -12.47 -9.32
C LYS A 338 -24.14 -13.85 -8.69
N ILE A 339 -22.88 -14.28 -8.67
CA ILE A 339 -22.48 -15.59 -8.17
C ILE A 339 -21.75 -15.40 -6.83
N LEU A 340 -22.22 -16.11 -5.80
CA LEU A 340 -21.55 -16.15 -4.49
C LEU A 340 -20.58 -17.34 -4.46
N PHE A 341 -19.35 -17.11 -4.03
CA PHE A 341 -18.38 -18.19 -3.84
C PHE A 341 -18.06 -18.33 -2.35
N THR A 342 -18.15 -19.56 -1.87
CA THR A 342 -17.78 -19.96 -0.50
C THR A 342 -16.67 -21.01 -0.59
N ALA A 343 -15.60 -20.79 0.16
CA ALA A 343 -14.46 -21.69 0.25
C ALA A 343 -14.43 -22.32 1.65
N GLU A 344 -14.30 -23.64 1.74
CA GLU A 344 -14.32 -24.36 3.02
C GLU A 344 -12.97 -24.29 3.75
N SER A 345 -11.90 -23.81 3.08
CA SER A 345 -10.57 -23.67 3.66
C SER A 345 -9.87 -22.36 3.29
N GLY A 346 -9.00 -21.86 4.18
CA GLY A 346 -8.25 -20.61 3.97
C GLY A 346 -7.30 -20.62 2.77
N PHE A 347 -6.88 -21.80 2.30
CA PHE A 347 -6.08 -21.98 1.08
C PHE A 347 -6.91 -21.77 -0.20
N GLU A 348 -8.19 -22.15 -0.17
CA GLU A 348 -9.12 -21.97 -1.30
C GLU A 348 -9.63 -20.52 -1.38
N ALA A 349 -9.81 -19.85 -0.24
CA ALA A 349 -10.25 -18.45 -0.19
C ALA A 349 -9.21 -17.47 -0.77
N GLN A 350 -7.91 -17.67 -0.49
CA GLN A 350 -6.84 -16.75 -0.90
C GLN A 350 -6.60 -16.72 -2.42
N ASN A 351 -6.90 -17.80 -3.14
CA ASN A 351 -6.73 -17.88 -4.59
C ASN A 351 -7.93 -17.30 -5.37
N LEU A 352 -9.13 -17.22 -4.76
CA LEU A 352 -10.33 -16.69 -5.40
C LEU A 352 -10.47 -15.17 -5.22
N LEU A 353 -9.96 -14.62 -4.11
CA LEU A 353 -10.17 -13.24 -3.64
C LEU A 353 -9.62 -12.08 -4.50
N LYS A 354 -9.01 -12.32 -5.67
CA LYS A 354 -8.28 -11.28 -6.42
C LYS A 354 -8.84 -10.91 -7.81
N PHE A 355 -10.08 -11.29 -8.10
CA PHE A 355 -10.77 -10.90 -9.34
C PHE A 355 -11.79 -9.77 -9.09
N CYS A 356 -11.33 -8.51 -8.97
CA CYS A 356 -12.02 -7.26 -9.36
C CYS A 356 -11.37 -6.02 -8.70
N PRO A 357 -10.61 -5.17 -9.43
CA PRO A 357 -10.14 -3.89 -8.90
C PRO A 357 -10.95 -2.66 -9.38
N GLU A 358 -12.22 -2.78 -9.77
CA GLU A 358 -13.04 -1.60 -10.09
C GLU A 358 -14.47 -1.71 -9.52
N TYR A 359 -14.84 -0.66 -8.76
CA TYR A 359 -16.11 -0.41 -8.08
C TYR A 359 -16.41 -1.18 -6.78
N CYS A 360 -15.70 -0.83 -5.71
CA CYS A 360 -16.25 -0.92 -4.34
C CYS A 360 -16.88 0.41 -3.95
N SER A 361 -18.20 0.53 -4.08
CA SER A 361 -18.98 1.45 -3.23
C SER A 361 -19.36 0.69 -1.96
N ASN A 362 -18.86 1.18 -0.82
CA ASN A 362 -19.26 0.71 0.50
C ASN A 362 -20.74 0.99 0.71
N ASN A 363 -21.58 -0.04 0.60
CA ASN A 363 -22.86 -0.08 1.28
C ASN A 363 -22.84 -1.29 2.21
N VAL A 364 -22.46 -1.03 3.45
CA VAL A 364 -22.82 -1.88 4.59
C VAL A 364 -24.28 -1.57 4.87
N VAL A 365 -25.14 -2.57 4.74
CA VAL A 365 -26.49 -2.55 5.34
C VAL A 365 -26.47 -3.69 6.34
N ASP A 366 -26.83 -3.37 7.58
CA ASP A 366 -26.94 -4.27 8.73
C ASP A 366 -27.79 -5.53 8.44
#